data_AF-A0A2T9Y121-F1
#
_entry.id   AF-A0A2T9Y121-F1
#
_cell.length_a   1.000
_cell.length_b   1.000
_cell.length_c   1.000
_cell.angle_alpha   90.00
_cell.angle_beta   90.00
_cell.angle_gamma   90.00
#
_symmetry.space_group_name_H-M   'P 1'
#
loop_
_entity.id
_entity.type
_entity.pdbx_description
1 polymer ?
#
loop_
_entity_poly.entity_id
_entity_poly.type
_entity_poly.pdbx_seq_one_letter_code
_entity_poly.pdbx_strand_id
1 'polypeptide(L)'
;MLQEAHKRSGEKAYVFQRVIEELEGRVYKQFERPLVATHIQILLEGLPIDGKNSVSLALVSMLQSGRAAPGDVITLYKAFHDSTNPPPTKVIRNTDITELLLKEVFNFYNEEEDSTVLPETLVDKYLWLISYSASTVDNIDDPVEKLELEKNRVELVQTLKQITKRFGSITLMADFNKMISWLLEIIRIPIAALLTTEWLRSVLTANNFNFLETYYRQGEIPMPIVLLEEIAFLQPQLRPQVFSVYVEIFTCRIEDFLPEVRISFQQVILGLMINLVQMGYGLAVSRFILDQLQQRTIDESLVVLYISKLLEMLAPPYISELSMLLLQLIVRVIPALIDTVGIHSNILYFLKCITSSSIKYTTGEISQPAIEASLLLLQLFSGLSE
;
A
#
# COMPACT_ATOMS: atom_id res chain seq x y z
N MET A 1 -6.88 -13.13 -24.15
CA MET A 1 -5.46 -13.51 -24.08
C MET A 1 -4.95 -13.58 -22.64
N LEU A 2 -5.01 -12.49 -21.85
CA LEU A 2 -4.53 -12.50 -20.45
C LEU A 2 -5.23 -13.54 -19.56
N GLN A 3 -6.53 -13.75 -19.72
CA GLN A 3 -7.25 -14.79 -18.99
C GLN A 3 -6.83 -16.22 -19.34
N GLU A 4 -6.51 -16.45 -20.61
CA GLU A 4 -6.00 -17.74 -21.06
C GLU A 4 -4.59 -17.97 -20.50
N ALA A 5 -3.77 -16.92 -20.43
CA ALA A 5 -2.47 -16.96 -19.76
C ALA A 5 -2.64 -17.22 -18.25
N HIS A 6 -3.60 -16.58 -17.58
CA HIS A 6 -3.94 -16.81 -16.18
C HIS A 6 -4.30 -18.30 -15.93
N LYS A 7 -5.22 -18.87 -16.72
CA LYS A 7 -5.63 -20.28 -16.60
C LYS A 7 -4.47 -21.26 -16.80
N ARG A 8 -3.50 -20.94 -17.65
CA ARG A 8 -2.33 -21.78 -17.94
C ARG A 8 -1.18 -21.63 -16.93
N SER A 9 -1.19 -20.60 -16.09
CA SER A 9 -0.02 -20.20 -15.28
C SER A 9 0.03 -20.79 -13.87
N GLY A 10 -0.97 -21.58 -13.46
CA GLY A 10 -0.98 -22.23 -12.14
C GLY A 10 -0.73 -21.25 -10.99
N GLU A 11 0.26 -21.52 -10.15
CA GLU A 11 0.62 -20.67 -9.00
C GLU A 11 1.05 -19.24 -9.37
N LYS A 12 1.54 -18.99 -10.60
CA LYS A 12 1.93 -17.63 -11.06
C LYS A 12 0.76 -16.84 -11.66
N ALA A 13 -0.45 -17.41 -11.66
CA ALA A 13 -1.62 -16.81 -12.26
C ALA A 13 -2.02 -15.47 -11.62
N TYR A 14 -1.68 -15.24 -10.34
CA TYR A 14 -2.01 -14.01 -9.63
C TYR A 14 -1.42 -12.75 -10.27
N VAL A 15 -0.25 -12.83 -10.92
CA VAL A 15 0.38 -11.68 -11.61
C VAL A 15 -0.50 -11.24 -12.78
N PHE A 16 -1.03 -12.19 -13.55
CA PHE A 16 -1.94 -11.90 -14.65
C PHE A 16 -3.28 -11.37 -14.15
N GLN A 17 -3.80 -11.90 -13.05
CA GLN A 17 -5.03 -11.39 -12.42
C GLN A 17 -4.85 -9.93 -12.01
N ARG A 18 -3.73 -9.59 -11.39
CA ARG A 18 -3.41 -8.21 -10.99
C ARG A 18 -3.33 -7.26 -12.20
N VAL A 19 -2.71 -7.70 -13.29
CA VAL A 19 -2.63 -6.90 -14.52
C VAL A 19 -4.01 -6.70 -15.14
N ILE A 20 -4.87 -7.72 -15.12
CA ILE A 20 -6.25 -7.61 -15.61
C ILE A 20 -7.01 -6.56 -14.79
N GLU A 21 -6.98 -6.65 -13.45
CA GLU A 21 -7.67 -5.71 -12.56
C GLU A 21 -7.16 -4.27 -12.72
N GLU A 22 -5.84 -4.08 -12.86
CA GLU A 22 -5.27 -2.75 -13.11
C GLU A 22 -5.69 -2.15 -14.46
N LEU A 23 -5.81 -2.99 -15.49
CA LEU A 23 -6.30 -2.56 -16.80
C LEU A 23 -7.80 -2.23 -16.74
N GLU A 24 -8.59 -3.05 -16.07
CA GLU A 24 -10.02 -2.80 -15.82
C GLU A 24 -10.23 -1.48 -15.07
N GLY A 25 -9.52 -1.28 -13.95
CA GLY A 25 -9.57 -0.04 -13.17
C GLY A 25 -9.18 1.20 -13.98
N ARG A 26 -8.18 1.09 -14.87
CA ARG A 26 -7.81 2.19 -15.79
C ARG A 26 -8.91 2.48 -16.81
N VAL A 27 -9.55 1.44 -17.36
CA VAL A 27 -10.68 1.62 -18.29
C VAL A 27 -11.85 2.30 -17.58
N TYR A 28 -12.17 1.88 -16.35
CA TYR A 28 -13.21 2.49 -15.53
C TYR A 28 -12.95 3.99 -15.28
N LYS A 29 -11.70 4.36 -14.97
CA LYS A 29 -11.30 5.77 -14.74
C LYS A 29 -11.25 6.61 -16.02
N GLN A 30 -10.74 6.06 -17.13
CA GLN A 30 -10.52 6.83 -18.36
C GLN A 30 -11.79 6.99 -19.21
N PHE A 31 -12.70 6.01 -19.18
CA PHE A 31 -13.87 5.95 -20.07
C PHE A 31 -15.20 6.00 -19.33
N GLU A 32 -15.23 6.58 -18.12
CA GLU A 32 -16.46 6.78 -17.32
C GLU A 32 -17.29 5.50 -17.16
N ARG A 33 -16.62 4.41 -16.81
CA ARG A 33 -17.25 3.09 -16.56
C ARG A 33 -18.11 2.55 -17.71
N PRO A 34 -17.49 2.21 -18.86
CA PRO A 34 -18.23 1.78 -20.03
C PRO A 34 -18.91 0.41 -19.79
N LEU A 35 -20.21 0.34 -20.06
CA LEU A 35 -21.04 -0.88 -19.91
C LEU A 35 -20.40 -2.13 -20.53
N VAL A 36 -19.76 -1.96 -21.70
CA VAL A 36 -19.11 -3.06 -22.43
C VAL A 36 -17.99 -3.70 -21.60
N ALA A 37 -17.17 -2.90 -20.90
CA ALA A 37 -16.09 -3.43 -20.08
C ALA A 37 -16.65 -4.26 -18.90
N THR A 38 -17.69 -3.75 -18.24
CA THR A 38 -18.39 -4.45 -17.15
C THR A 38 -19.00 -5.77 -17.61
N HIS A 39 -19.65 -5.79 -18.77
CA HIS A 39 -20.18 -7.03 -19.34
C HIS A 39 -19.07 -8.03 -19.68
N ILE A 40 -17.97 -7.57 -20.25
CA ILE A 40 -16.84 -8.46 -20.54
C ILE A 40 -16.32 -9.06 -19.23
N GLN A 41 -16.06 -8.26 -18.21
CA GLN A 41 -15.58 -8.73 -16.90
C GLN A 41 -16.50 -9.82 -16.31
N ILE A 42 -17.81 -9.60 -16.30
CA ILE A 42 -18.78 -10.54 -15.72
C ILE A 42 -18.85 -11.86 -16.51
N LEU A 43 -18.85 -11.81 -17.85
CA LEU A 43 -18.80 -13.02 -18.70
C LEU A 43 -17.53 -13.82 -18.44
N LEU A 44 -16.42 -13.11 -18.28
CA LEU A 44 -15.11 -13.68 -18.09
C LEU A 44 -14.95 -14.35 -16.70
N GLU A 45 -15.72 -13.92 -15.71
CA GLU A 45 -15.87 -14.60 -14.40
C GLU A 45 -16.87 -15.78 -14.45
N GLY A 46 -17.44 -16.09 -15.61
CA GLY A 46 -18.32 -17.24 -15.82
C GLY A 46 -19.79 -17.00 -15.43
N LEU A 47 -20.19 -15.75 -15.20
CA LEU A 47 -21.57 -15.40 -14.90
C LEU A 47 -22.35 -15.05 -16.19
N PRO A 48 -23.63 -15.48 -16.30
CA PRO A 48 -24.45 -15.18 -17.46
C PRO A 48 -24.90 -13.72 -17.49
N ILE A 49 -24.94 -13.11 -18.67
CA ILE A 49 -25.49 -11.76 -18.94
C ILE A 49 -26.80 -11.88 -19.72
N ASP A 50 -27.61 -12.86 -19.34
CA ASP A 50 -28.91 -13.10 -19.96
C ASP A 50 -30.01 -12.12 -19.50
N GLY A 51 -29.65 -11.18 -18.63
CA GLY A 51 -30.56 -10.21 -18.02
C GLY A 51 -31.53 -10.83 -17.00
N LYS A 52 -31.31 -12.09 -16.60
CA LYS A 52 -32.17 -12.83 -15.66
C LYS A 52 -31.44 -13.21 -14.38
N ASN A 53 -30.13 -13.40 -14.45
CA ASN A 53 -29.34 -13.69 -13.26
C ASN A 53 -29.23 -12.46 -12.36
N SER A 54 -29.81 -12.56 -11.16
CA SER A 54 -29.86 -11.46 -10.19
C SER A 54 -28.48 -11.03 -9.68
N VAL A 55 -27.53 -11.97 -9.60
CA VAL A 55 -26.14 -11.67 -9.20
C VAL A 55 -25.44 -10.86 -10.27
N SER A 56 -25.52 -11.27 -11.55
CA SER A 56 -24.88 -10.51 -12.62
C SER A 56 -25.49 -9.11 -12.78
N LEU A 57 -26.81 -8.97 -12.67
CA LEU A 57 -27.47 -7.67 -12.69
C LEU A 57 -27.03 -6.76 -11.54
N ALA A 58 -26.94 -7.28 -10.32
CA ALA A 58 -26.46 -6.52 -9.16
C ALA A 58 -25.02 -6.04 -9.36
N LEU A 59 -24.14 -6.90 -9.89
CA LEU A 59 -22.75 -6.57 -10.14
C LEU A 59 -22.58 -5.54 -11.27
N VAL A 60 -23.35 -5.66 -12.36
CA VAL A 60 -23.39 -4.64 -13.41
C VAL A 60 -23.80 -3.30 -12.80
N SER A 61 -24.90 -3.28 -12.04
CA SER A 61 -25.42 -2.07 -11.38
C SER A 61 -24.35 -1.41 -10.50
N MET A 62 -23.69 -2.18 -9.64
CA MET A 62 -22.64 -1.67 -8.74
C MET A 62 -21.44 -1.11 -9.49
N LEU A 63 -20.92 -1.85 -10.49
CA LEU A 63 -19.74 -1.45 -11.25
C LEU A 63 -20.00 -0.22 -12.12
N GLN A 64 -21.19 -0.11 -12.71
CA GLN A 64 -21.58 1.04 -13.53
C GLN A 64 -21.86 2.29 -12.71
N SER A 65 -22.63 2.15 -11.63
CA SER A 65 -22.96 3.29 -10.74
C SER A 65 -21.76 3.75 -9.91
N GLY A 66 -20.78 2.86 -9.71
CA GLY A 66 -19.65 3.13 -8.82
C GLY A 66 -20.07 3.24 -7.35
N ARG A 67 -21.20 2.63 -6.97
CA ARG A 67 -21.70 2.56 -5.60
C ARG A 67 -22.23 1.17 -5.30
N ALA A 68 -22.12 0.73 -4.05
CA ALA A 68 -22.70 -0.55 -3.64
C ALA A 68 -24.12 -0.30 -3.09
N ALA A 69 -25.11 -0.16 -3.97
CA ALA A 69 -26.47 0.22 -3.56
C ALA A 69 -27.12 -0.86 -2.65
N PRO A 70 -27.99 -0.46 -1.68
CA PRO A 70 -28.62 -1.39 -0.74
C PRO A 70 -29.35 -2.56 -1.38
N GLY A 71 -30.05 -2.33 -2.51
CA GLY A 71 -30.79 -3.36 -3.23
C GLY A 71 -29.87 -4.43 -3.83
N ASP A 72 -28.74 -4.00 -4.39
CA ASP A 72 -27.74 -4.89 -4.98
C ASP A 72 -27.05 -5.71 -3.89
N VAL A 73 -26.71 -5.09 -2.77
CA VAL A 73 -26.09 -5.78 -1.63
C VAL A 73 -27.02 -6.80 -0.98
N ILE A 74 -28.31 -6.49 -0.84
CA ILE A 74 -29.28 -7.49 -0.34
C ILE A 74 -29.38 -8.67 -1.30
N THR A 75 -29.31 -8.42 -2.61
CA THR A 75 -29.36 -9.47 -3.65
C THR A 75 -28.13 -10.37 -3.57
N LEU A 76 -26.94 -9.79 -3.48
CA LEU A 76 -25.69 -10.54 -3.30
C LEU A 76 -25.69 -11.31 -1.98
N TYR A 77 -26.07 -10.67 -0.87
CA TYR A 77 -26.15 -11.31 0.44
C TYR A 77 -27.01 -12.58 0.38
N LYS A 78 -28.22 -12.50 -0.17
CA LYS A 78 -29.09 -13.68 -0.32
C LYS A 78 -28.45 -14.77 -1.19
N ALA A 79 -27.79 -14.38 -2.28
CA ALA A 79 -27.17 -15.34 -3.19
C ALA A 79 -25.99 -16.10 -2.54
N PHE A 80 -25.22 -15.46 -1.65
CA PHE A 80 -24.08 -16.10 -0.98
C PHE A 80 -24.43 -16.73 0.37
N HIS A 81 -25.36 -16.14 1.13
CA HIS A 81 -25.73 -16.59 2.47
C HIS A 81 -26.81 -17.68 2.45
N ASP A 82 -27.85 -17.52 1.62
CA ASP A 82 -29.04 -18.38 1.67
C ASP A 82 -28.98 -19.54 0.65
N SER A 83 -28.11 -19.45 -0.36
CA SER A 83 -27.98 -20.47 -1.42
C SER A 83 -27.20 -21.68 -0.93
N THR A 84 -27.70 -22.88 -1.24
CA THR A 84 -26.96 -24.14 -1.01
C THR A 84 -25.75 -24.30 -1.93
N ASN A 85 -25.81 -23.67 -3.11
CA ASN A 85 -24.70 -23.58 -4.06
C ASN A 85 -24.42 -22.09 -4.31
N PRO A 86 -23.61 -21.44 -3.46
CA PRO A 86 -23.27 -20.04 -3.64
C PRO A 86 -22.48 -19.83 -4.95
N PRO A 87 -22.55 -18.63 -5.55
CA PRO A 87 -21.68 -18.28 -6.67
C PRO A 87 -20.20 -18.39 -6.31
N PRO A 88 -19.29 -18.48 -7.30
CA PRO A 88 -17.85 -18.48 -7.03
C PRO A 88 -17.42 -17.26 -6.22
N THR A 89 -16.66 -17.47 -5.14
CA THR A 89 -16.21 -16.39 -4.24
C THR A 89 -15.35 -15.36 -4.97
N LYS A 90 -14.64 -15.78 -6.03
CA LYS A 90 -13.83 -14.88 -6.88
C LYS A 90 -14.60 -13.65 -7.37
N VAL A 91 -15.92 -13.79 -7.58
CA VAL A 91 -16.79 -12.72 -8.05
C VAL A 91 -16.81 -11.52 -7.09
N ILE A 92 -16.95 -11.78 -5.78
CA ILE A 92 -16.99 -10.72 -4.75
C ILE A 92 -15.60 -10.35 -4.23
N ARG A 93 -14.56 -11.13 -4.58
CA ARG A 93 -13.14 -10.81 -4.32
C ARG A 93 -12.53 -9.85 -5.32
N ASN A 94 -13.29 -9.43 -6.32
CA ASN A 94 -12.85 -8.37 -7.21
C ASN A 94 -12.55 -7.10 -6.40
N THR A 95 -11.42 -6.45 -6.70
CA THR A 95 -10.93 -5.29 -5.95
C THR A 95 -11.93 -4.13 -6.01
N ASP A 96 -12.47 -3.83 -7.18
CA ASP A 96 -13.44 -2.73 -7.34
C ASP A 96 -14.70 -2.98 -6.52
N ILE A 97 -15.26 -4.19 -6.59
CA ILE A 97 -16.47 -4.56 -5.82
C ILE A 97 -16.21 -4.47 -4.32
N THR A 98 -15.09 -5.00 -3.85
CA THR A 98 -14.73 -4.95 -2.42
C THR A 98 -14.56 -3.50 -1.97
N GLU A 99 -13.88 -2.67 -2.75
CA GLU A 99 -13.70 -1.25 -2.46
C GLU A 99 -15.03 -0.51 -2.38
N LEU A 100 -15.97 -0.79 -3.28
CA LEU A 100 -17.33 -0.22 -3.23
C LEU A 100 -18.07 -0.63 -1.96
N LEU A 101 -17.96 -1.89 -1.52
CA LEU A 101 -18.56 -2.34 -0.26
C LEU A 101 -17.94 -1.63 0.96
N LEU A 102 -16.61 -1.43 0.96
CA LEU A 102 -15.92 -0.73 2.03
C LEU A 102 -16.34 0.75 2.09
N LYS A 103 -16.43 1.43 0.95
CA LYS A 103 -16.84 2.84 0.83
C LYS A 103 -18.21 3.14 1.44
N GLU A 104 -19.19 2.25 1.22
CA GLU A 104 -20.53 2.46 1.79
C GLU A 104 -20.59 2.29 3.31
N VAL A 105 -19.67 1.53 3.90
CA VAL A 105 -19.70 1.20 5.34
C VAL A 105 -18.76 2.08 6.17
N PHE A 106 -17.61 2.44 5.62
CA PHE A 106 -16.55 3.11 6.36
C PHE A 106 -16.39 4.56 5.89
N ASN A 107 -16.88 5.50 6.69
CA ASN A 107 -16.95 6.92 6.35
C ASN A 107 -15.60 7.54 5.96
N PHE A 108 -14.48 7.04 6.48
CA PHE A 108 -13.14 7.55 6.16
C PHE A 108 -12.68 7.24 4.73
N TYR A 109 -13.41 6.40 3.97
CA TYR A 109 -13.21 6.22 2.53
C TYR A 109 -13.94 7.25 1.67
N ASN A 110 -14.93 7.96 2.23
CA ASN A 110 -15.77 8.89 1.50
C ASN A 110 -15.20 10.30 1.68
N GLU A 111 -14.69 10.87 0.58
CA GLU A 111 -14.31 12.29 0.51
C GLU A 111 -15.56 13.20 0.39
N GLU A 112 -16.71 12.65 0.00
CA GLU A 112 -17.99 13.37 -0.12
C GLU A 112 -18.66 13.51 1.26
N GLU A 113 -18.97 14.75 1.66
CA GLU A 113 -19.55 15.10 2.97
C GLU A 113 -20.93 14.43 3.24
N ASP A 114 -21.63 14.01 2.19
CA ASP A 114 -22.96 13.38 2.25
C ASP A 114 -22.88 11.86 2.47
N SER A 115 -22.25 11.43 3.57
CA SER A 115 -22.31 10.04 4.00
C SER A 115 -23.73 9.70 4.47
N THR A 116 -24.48 8.94 3.66
CA THR A 116 -25.80 8.45 4.06
C THR A 116 -25.64 7.39 5.15
N VAL A 117 -26.12 7.69 6.35
CA VAL A 117 -26.10 6.74 7.47
C VAL A 117 -26.98 5.54 7.15
N LEU A 118 -26.35 4.37 6.94
CA LEU A 118 -27.05 3.12 6.66
C LEU A 118 -27.70 2.56 7.95
N PRO A 119 -28.90 1.95 7.86
CA PRO A 119 -29.50 1.22 8.97
C PRO A 119 -28.59 0.07 9.44
N GLU A 120 -28.54 -0.20 10.76
CA GLU A 120 -27.64 -1.22 11.33
C GLU A 120 -27.85 -2.62 10.73
N THR A 121 -29.11 -3.00 10.47
CA THR A 121 -29.44 -4.30 9.84
C THR A 121 -28.90 -4.44 8.42
N LEU A 122 -28.70 -3.31 7.73
CA LEU A 122 -28.12 -3.29 6.41
C LEU A 122 -26.59 -3.33 6.50
N VAL A 123 -25.99 -2.55 7.41
CA VAL A 123 -24.53 -2.58 7.68
C VAL A 123 -24.06 -4.01 7.97
N ASP A 124 -24.80 -4.78 8.76
CA ASP A 124 -24.47 -6.17 9.07
C ASP A 124 -24.36 -7.05 7.80
N LYS A 125 -25.14 -6.79 6.74
CA LYS A 125 -25.07 -7.51 5.46
C LYS A 125 -23.83 -7.15 4.65
N TYR A 126 -23.44 -5.86 4.64
CA TYR A 126 -22.20 -5.43 3.98
C TYR A 126 -20.99 -6.06 4.68
N LEU A 127 -20.95 -5.95 6.01
CA LEU A 127 -19.88 -6.53 6.82
C LEU A 127 -19.78 -8.05 6.64
N TRP A 128 -20.92 -8.73 6.53
CA TRP A 128 -20.93 -10.16 6.24
C TRP A 128 -20.31 -10.47 4.87
N LEU A 129 -20.67 -9.74 3.81
CA LEU A 129 -20.09 -9.94 2.47
C LEU A 129 -18.59 -9.65 2.43
N ILE A 130 -18.14 -8.58 3.10
CA ILE A 130 -16.71 -8.24 3.22
C ILE A 130 -15.97 -9.36 3.98
N SER A 131 -16.52 -9.82 5.10
CA SER A 131 -15.91 -10.92 5.86
C SER A 131 -15.91 -12.22 5.06
N TYR A 132 -16.96 -12.49 4.29
CA TYR A 132 -17.05 -13.66 3.43
C TYR A 132 -15.99 -13.61 2.34
N SER A 133 -15.81 -12.47 1.65
CA SER A 133 -14.76 -12.33 0.62
C SER A 133 -13.35 -12.46 1.20
N ALA A 134 -13.12 -11.96 2.43
CA ALA A 134 -11.82 -12.03 3.08
C ALA A 134 -11.46 -13.43 3.64
N SER A 135 -12.45 -14.22 4.07
CA SER A 135 -12.20 -15.47 4.83
C SER A 135 -12.41 -16.76 4.06
N THR A 136 -13.28 -16.81 3.06
CA THR A 136 -13.74 -18.10 2.49
C THR A 136 -12.75 -18.75 1.54
N VAL A 137 -12.70 -20.08 1.52
CA VAL A 137 -11.92 -20.82 0.52
C VAL A 137 -12.89 -21.69 -0.27
N ASP A 138 -12.85 -21.57 -1.59
CA ASP A 138 -13.68 -22.38 -2.48
C ASP A 138 -13.20 -23.85 -2.41
N ASN A 139 -14.15 -24.80 -2.41
CA ASN A 139 -13.90 -26.25 -2.45
C ASN A 139 -13.20 -26.85 -1.22
N ILE A 140 -13.65 -26.49 -0.02
CA ILE A 140 -13.28 -27.24 1.18
C ILE A 140 -14.18 -28.47 1.30
N ASP A 141 -13.57 -29.65 1.41
CA ASP A 141 -14.31 -30.90 1.64
C ASP A 141 -14.36 -31.28 3.12
N ASP A 142 -13.40 -30.79 3.94
CA ASP A 142 -13.32 -31.09 5.37
C ASP A 142 -14.39 -30.31 6.19
N PRO A 143 -15.29 -31.01 6.92
CA PRO A 143 -16.28 -30.36 7.77
C PRO A 143 -15.68 -29.57 8.95
N VAL A 144 -14.50 -29.94 9.46
CA VAL A 144 -13.86 -29.25 10.58
C VAL A 144 -13.33 -27.89 10.12
N GLU A 145 -12.64 -27.87 8.98
CA GLU A 145 -12.12 -26.65 8.37
C GLU A 145 -13.25 -25.67 8.02
N LYS A 146 -14.40 -26.18 7.53
CA LYS A 146 -15.61 -25.36 7.32
C LYS A 146 -16.11 -24.69 8.60
N LEU A 147 -16.14 -25.42 9.71
CA LEU A 147 -16.61 -24.89 10.99
C LEU A 147 -15.65 -23.83 11.54
N GLU A 148 -14.34 -24.03 11.40
CA GLU A 148 -13.34 -23.04 11.81
C GLU A 148 -13.45 -21.76 10.98
N LEU A 149 -13.65 -21.87 9.67
CA LEU A 149 -13.85 -20.71 8.80
C LEU A 149 -15.13 -19.95 9.11
N GLU A 150 -16.20 -20.65 9.44
CA GLU A 150 -17.44 -20.03 9.92
C GLU A 150 -17.18 -19.21 11.18
N LYS A 151 -16.48 -19.80 12.15
CA LYS A 151 -16.13 -19.13 13.41
C LYS A 151 -15.26 -17.89 13.16
N ASN A 152 -14.20 -18.03 12.35
CA ASN A 152 -13.32 -16.94 11.97
C ASN A 152 -14.08 -15.81 11.27
N ARG A 153 -15.06 -16.15 10.42
CA ARG A 153 -15.90 -15.16 9.74
C ARG A 153 -16.78 -14.39 10.72
N VAL A 154 -17.40 -15.07 11.69
CA VAL A 154 -18.21 -14.42 12.73
C VAL A 154 -17.36 -13.46 13.57
N GLU A 155 -16.17 -13.89 13.98
CA GLU A 155 -15.21 -13.05 14.72
C GLU A 155 -14.74 -11.84 13.87
N LEU A 156 -14.55 -12.05 12.57
CA LEU A 156 -14.21 -10.98 11.64
C LEU A 156 -15.33 -9.96 11.49
N VAL A 157 -16.59 -10.39 11.31
CA VAL A 157 -17.75 -9.48 11.27
C VAL A 157 -17.83 -8.64 12.55
N GLN A 158 -17.61 -9.26 13.72
CA GLN A 158 -17.59 -8.54 15.00
C GLN A 158 -16.46 -7.51 15.05
N THR A 159 -15.27 -7.88 14.59
CA THR A 159 -14.11 -6.97 14.50
C THR A 159 -14.41 -5.79 13.59
N LEU A 160 -14.93 -6.03 12.38
CA LEU A 160 -15.29 -4.98 11.45
C LEU A 160 -16.39 -4.06 12.02
N LYS A 161 -17.37 -4.62 12.74
CA LYS A 161 -18.41 -3.84 13.42
C LYS A 161 -17.87 -3.00 14.58
N GLN A 162 -16.78 -3.41 15.21
CA GLN A 162 -16.08 -2.57 16.18
C GLN A 162 -15.31 -1.44 15.48
N ILE A 163 -14.68 -1.73 14.33
CA ILE A 163 -13.98 -0.75 13.51
C ILE A 163 -14.94 0.36 13.07
N THR A 164 -16.12 0.04 12.54
CA THR A 164 -17.11 1.06 12.13
C THR A 164 -17.51 2.01 13.26
N LYS A 165 -17.50 1.54 14.50
CA LYS A 165 -17.87 2.34 15.69
C LYS A 165 -16.70 3.12 16.27
N ARG A 166 -15.48 2.59 16.19
CA ARG A 166 -14.29 3.16 16.85
C ARG A 166 -13.49 4.07 15.94
N PHE A 167 -13.46 3.81 14.63
CA PHE A 167 -12.75 4.64 13.66
C PHE A 167 -13.60 5.87 13.35
N GLY A 168 -13.53 6.86 14.24
CA GLY A 168 -14.05 8.20 14.02
C GLY A 168 -12.95 9.21 13.73
N SER A 169 -13.34 10.47 13.60
CA SER A 169 -12.40 11.59 13.52
C SER A 169 -11.67 11.73 14.86
N ILE A 170 -10.40 11.37 14.89
CA ILE A 170 -9.54 11.63 16.05
C ILE A 170 -9.11 13.09 16.02
N THR A 171 -9.46 13.82 17.07
CA THR A 171 -8.97 15.19 17.30
C THR A 171 -7.85 15.21 18.34
N LEU A 172 -7.78 14.21 19.22
CA LEU A 172 -6.85 14.16 20.35
C LEU A 172 -5.94 12.93 20.34
N MET A 173 -4.63 13.13 20.55
CA MET A 173 -3.66 12.03 20.72
C MET A 173 -4.02 11.10 21.89
N ALA A 174 -4.63 11.63 22.96
CA ALA A 174 -5.08 10.83 24.10
C ALA A 174 -6.13 9.78 23.70
N ASP A 175 -6.99 10.07 22.72
CA ASP A 175 -8.00 9.12 22.26
C ASP A 175 -7.38 8.03 21.39
N PHE A 176 -6.36 8.38 20.58
CA PHE A 176 -5.54 7.39 19.88
C PHE A 176 -4.85 6.43 20.86
N ASN A 177 -4.21 6.96 21.90
CA ASN A 177 -3.48 6.16 22.89
C ASN A 177 -4.38 5.17 23.65
N LYS A 178 -5.67 5.48 23.87
CA LYS A 178 -6.62 4.54 24.47
C LYS A 178 -6.91 3.34 23.56
N MET A 179 -6.73 3.48 22.25
CA MET A 179 -7.02 2.45 21.26
C MET A 179 -5.81 1.60 20.89
N ILE A 180 -4.59 2.00 21.27
CA ILE A 180 -3.35 1.40 20.74
C ILE A 180 -3.26 -0.11 20.97
N SER A 181 -3.59 -0.61 22.16
CA SER A 181 -3.52 -2.05 22.46
C SER A 181 -4.46 -2.85 21.56
N TRP A 182 -5.67 -2.33 21.33
CA TRP A 182 -6.65 -2.95 20.45
C TRP A 182 -6.23 -2.84 18.97
N LEU A 183 -5.65 -1.70 18.55
CA LEU A 183 -5.12 -1.52 17.20
C LEU A 183 -4.03 -2.57 16.90
N LEU A 184 -3.08 -2.78 17.82
CA LEU A 184 -2.01 -3.77 17.67
C LEU A 184 -2.52 -5.22 17.56
N GLU A 185 -3.69 -5.52 18.14
CA GLU A 185 -4.33 -6.83 17.99
C GLU A 185 -4.97 -6.98 16.61
N ILE A 186 -5.77 -5.99 16.17
CA ILE A 186 -6.56 -6.12 14.93
C ILE A 186 -5.69 -6.02 13.67
N ILE A 187 -4.56 -5.30 13.66
CA ILE A 187 -3.69 -5.18 12.48
C ILE A 187 -3.05 -6.50 12.04
N ARG A 188 -3.16 -7.56 12.86
CA ARG A 188 -2.78 -8.92 12.47
C ARG A 188 -3.72 -9.51 11.42
N ILE A 189 -4.95 -8.99 11.35
CA ILE A 189 -5.96 -9.39 10.36
C ILE A 189 -5.78 -8.50 9.11
N PRO A 190 -5.53 -9.05 7.91
CA PRO A 190 -5.17 -8.26 6.72
C PRO A 190 -6.20 -7.18 6.35
N ILE A 191 -7.49 -7.50 6.36
CA ILE A 191 -8.54 -6.52 6.02
C ILE A 191 -8.65 -5.42 7.09
N ALA A 192 -8.48 -5.76 8.38
CA ALA A 192 -8.49 -4.75 9.44
C ALA A 192 -7.23 -3.86 9.38
N ALA A 193 -6.08 -4.42 9.00
CA ALA A 193 -4.87 -3.65 8.76
C ALA A 193 -5.04 -2.67 7.60
N LEU A 194 -5.63 -3.11 6.48
CA LEU A 194 -5.96 -2.24 5.35
C LEU A 194 -6.86 -1.07 5.79
N LEU A 195 -7.94 -1.37 6.51
CA LEU A 195 -8.85 -0.35 7.05
C LEU A 195 -8.14 0.60 8.02
N THR A 196 -7.24 0.07 8.84
CA THR A 196 -6.44 0.88 9.77
C THR A 196 -5.51 1.81 9.01
N THR A 197 -4.84 1.35 7.95
CA THR A 197 -3.99 2.19 7.10
C THR A 197 -4.77 3.33 6.45
N GLU A 198 -5.93 3.07 5.84
CA GLU A 198 -6.75 4.12 5.21
C GLU A 198 -7.34 5.09 6.23
N TRP A 199 -7.75 4.61 7.40
CA TRP A 199 -8.20 5.48 8.48
C TRP A 199 -7.07 6.35 9.02
N LEU A 200 -5.86 5.80 9.24
CA LEU A 200 -4.68 6.56 9.65
C LEU A 200 -4.34 7.63 8.61
N ARG A 201 -4.40 7.28 7.32
CA ARG A 201 -4.23 8.24 6.22
C ARG A 201 -5.23 9.39 6.36
N SER A 202 -6.51 9.09 6.50
CA SER A 202 -7.56 10.09 6.69
C SER A 202 -7.31 10.99 7.92
N VAL A 203 -6.91 10.41 9.06
CA VAL A 203 -6.58 11.18 10.29
C VAL A 203 -5.39 12.10 10.06
N LEU A 204 -4.36 11.64 9.36
CA LEU A 204 -3.11 12.38 9.14
C LEU A 204 -3.26 13.49 8.10
N THR A 205 -4.13 13.32 7.10
CA THR A 205 -4.36 14.29 6.02
C THR A 205 -5.54 15.24 6.27
N ALA A 206 -6.44 14.89 7.21
CA ALA A 206 -7.62 15.70 7.52
C ALA A 206 -7.27 17.16 7.87
N ASN A 207 -8.15 18.08 7.44
CA ASN A 207 -8.07 19.52 7.72
C ASN A 207 -6.68 20.11 7.41
N ASN A 208 -6.11 19.76 6.25
CA ASN A 208 -4.79 20.19 5.84
C ASN A 208 -3.69 19.82 6.86
N PHE A 209 -3.68 18.56 7.30
CA PHE A 209 -2.65 18.00 8.19
C PHE A 209 -2.63 18.59 9.61
N ASN A 210 -3.76 19.12 10.10
CA ASN A 210 -3.87 19.75 11.43
C ASN A 210 -3.41 18.81 12.58
N PHE A 211 -3.65 17.50 12.45
CA PHE A 211 -3.16 16.54 13.44
C PHE A 211 -1.64 16.58 13.57
N LEU A 212 -0.92 16.62 12.44
CA LEU A 212 0.54 16.71 12.42
C LEU A 212 1.01 18.05 12.97
N GLU A 213 0.34 19.13 12.60
CA GLU A 213 0.61 20.48 13.10
C GLU A 213 0.53 20.57 14.64
N THR A 214 -0.50 19.95 15.22
CA THR A 214 -0.76 19.99 16.65
C THR A 214 0.21 19.12 17.46
N TYR A 215 0.51 17.91 16.95
CA TYR A 215 1.17 16.87 17.75
C TYR A 215 2.62 16.60 17.37
N TYR A 216 3.11 17.04 16.21
CA TYR A 216 4.52 16.89 15.90
C TYR A 216 5.35 17.86 16.75
N ARG A 217 6.29 17.30 17.51
CA ARG A 217 7.32 18.04 18.24
C ARG A 217 8.67 17.46 17.85
N GLN A 218 9.69 18.31 17.72
CA GLN A 218 11.04 17.83 17.39
C GLN A 218 11.49 16.80 18.44
N GLY A 219 11.78 15.57 17.98
CA GLY A 219 12.19 14.46 18.85
C GLY A 219 11.08 13.48 19.26
N GLU A 220 9.80 13.80 19.00
CA GLU A 220 8.67 12.91 19.29
C GLU A 220 7.90 12.59 18.00
N ILE A 221 7.84 11.31 17.66
CA ILE A 221 7.10 10.85 16.49
C ILE A 221 5.66 10.54 16.91
N PRO A 222 4.64 11.17 16.29
CA PRO A 222 3.24 10.82 16.55
C PRO A 222 2.98 9.32 16.38
N MET A 223 2.35 8.71 17.38
CA MET A 223 2.03 7.27 17.37
C MET A 223 1.30 6.76 16.13
N PRO A 224 0.37 7.51 15.51
CA PRO A 224 -0.26 7.11 14.24
C PRO A 224 0.75 6.82 13.12
N ILE A 225 1.85 7.58 13.05
CA ILE A 225 2.88 7.44 12.02
C ILE A 225 3.72 6.17 12.29
N VAL A 226 4.06 5.91 13.56
CA VAL A 226 4.82 4.71 13.96
C VAL A 226 3.98 3.44 13.76
N LEU A 227 2.66 3.50 13.99
CA LEU A 227 1.78 2.35 13.78
C LEU A 227 1.78 1.88 12.31
N LEU A 228 1.96 2.79 11.35
CA LEU A 228 2.10 2.42 9.93
C LEU A 228 3.31 1.52 9.67
N GLU A 229 4.40 1.70 10.42
CA GLU A 229 5.59 0.85 10.31
C GLU A 229 5.31 -0.57 10.79
N GLU A 230 4.62 -0.72 11.92
CA GLU A 230 4.20 -2.03 12.44
C GLU A 230 3.26 -2.74 11.45
N ILE A 231 2.35 -2.00 10.81
CA ILE A 231 1.49 -2.53 9.75
C ILE A 231 2.33 -3.02 8.56
N ALA A 232 3.31 -2.25 8.10
CA ALA A 232 4.19 -2.63 6.99
C ALA A 232 5.07 -3.85 7.30
N PHE A 233 5.42 -4.03 8.58
CA PHE A 233 6.14 -5.21 9.06
C PHE A 233 5.24 -6.45 9.07
N LEU A 234 4.06 -6.37 9.69
CA LEU A 234 3.12 -7.48 9.82
C LEU A 234 2.45 -7.88 8.50
N GLN A 235 2.20 -6.92 7.61
CA GLN A 235 1.45 -7.10 6.35
C GLN A 235 2.28 -6.65 5.15
N PRO A 236 3.16 -7.51 4.59
CA PRO A 236 4.02 -7.16 3.46
C PRO A 236 3.28 -6.60 2.23
N GLN A 237 2.04 -7.04 2.02
CA GLN A 237 1.19 -6.63 0.90
C GLN A 237 0.69 -5.18 1.03
N LEU A 238 0.71 -4.59 2.24
CA LEU A 238 0.28 -3.23 2.51
C LEU A 238 1.40 -2.20 2.46
N ARG A 239 2.65 -2.63 2.24
CA ARG A 239 3.81 -1.72 2.10
C ARG A 239 3.61 -0.64 1.01
N PRO A 240 3.01 -0.93 -0.15
CA PRO A 240 2.70 0.11 -1.13
C PRO A 240 1.76 1.20 -0.59
N GLN A 241 0.73 0.81 0.15
CA GLN A 241 -0.26 1.72 0.75
C GLN A 241 0.36 2.52 1.90
N VAL A 242 1.14 1.87 2.77
CA VAL A 242 1.90 2.57 3.83
C VAL A 242 2.87 3.57 3.20
N PHE A 243 3.57 3.17 2.15
CA PHE A 243 4.48 4.05 1.43
C PHE A 243 3.77 5.24 0.79
N SER A 244 2.56 5.08 0.22
CA SER A 244 1.81 6.21 -0.32
C SER A 244 1.43 7.22 0.78
N VAL A 245 1.06 6.76 1.98
CA VAL A 245 0.82 7.65 3.12
C VAL A 245 2.09 8.41 3.51
N TYR A 246 3.24 7.72 3.57
CA TYR A 246 4.51 8.39 3.83
C TYR A 246 4.88 9.40 2.74
N VAL A 247 4.61 9.12 1.47
CA VAL A 247 4.84 10.08 0.38
C VAL A 247 3.96 11.33 0.53
N GLU A 248 2.67 11.16 0.83
CA GLU A 248 1.75 12.28 1.07
C GLU A 248 2.23 13.16 2.23
N ILE A 249 2.60 12.55 3.35
CA ILE A 249 3.08 13.27 4.53
C ILE A 249 4.46 13.89 4.30
N PHE A 250 5.35 13.21 3.56
CA PHE A 250 6.69 13.74 3.25
C PHE A 250 6.62 15.00 2.37
N THR A 251 5.66 15.03 1.45
CA THR A 251 5.48 16.11 0.46
C THR A 251 4.52 17.20 0.91
N CYS A 252 3.83 17.00 2.04
CA CYS A 252 2.87 17.97 2.55
C CYS A 252 3.52 19.31 2.93
N ARG A 253 2.71 20.37 2.89
CA ARG A 253 3.10 21.70 3.34
C ARG A 253 2.20 22.12 4.50
N ILE A 254 2.73 21.99 5.71
CA ILE A 254 2.09 22.49 6.93
C ILE A 254 2.53 23.95 7.11
N GLU A 255 1.57 24.87 7.15
CA GLU A 255 1.80 26.32 7.14
C GLU A 255 2.58 26.78 8.39
N ASP A 256 2.24 26.24 9.55
CA ASP A 256 2.82 26.59 10.84
C ASP A 256 4.22 25.99 11.08
N PHE A 257 4.69 25.11 10.19
CA PHE A 257 6.04 24.54 10.30
C PHE A 257 7.09 25.54 9.80
N LEU A 258 7.92 26.01 10.73
CA LEU A 258 9.18 26.68 10.42
C LEU A 258 10.07 25.78 9.54
N PRO A 259 10.95 26.36 8.68
CA PRO A 259 11.80 25.58 7.77
C PRO A 259 12.61 24.48 8.47
N GLU A 260 13.15 24.75 9.65
CA GLU A 260 13.95 23.81 10.43
C GLU A 260 13.10 22.62 10.93
N VAL A 261 11.86 22.90 11.37
CA VAL A 261 10.90 21.88 11.82
C VAL A 261 10.45 21.02 10.63
N ARG A 262 10.32 21.61 9.45
CA ARG A 262 9.98 20.89 8.22
C ARG A 262 11.08 19.92 7.82
N ILE A 263 12.34 20.36 7.83
CA ILE A 263 13.48 19.47 7.53
C ILE A 263 13.56 18.36 8.56
N SER A 264 13.44 18.66 9.87
CA SER A 264 13.45 17.61 10.91
C SER A 264 12.31 16.62 10.75
N PHE A 265 11.13 17.09 10.32
CA PHE A 265 9.99 16.24 10.03
C PHE A 265 10.26 15.32 8.85
N GLN A 266 10.77 15.86 7.73
CA GLN A 266 11.15 15.06 6.57
C GLN A 266 12.24 14.05 6.88
N GLN A 267 13.21 14.37 7.74
CA GLN A 267 14.22 13.41 8.22
C GLN A 267 13.57 12.22 8.96
N VAL A 268 12.58 12.48 9.82
CA VAL A 268 11.83 11.44 10.53
C VAL A 268 11.09 10.52 9.55
N ILE A 269 10.32 11.12 8.63
CA ILE A 269 9.56 10.35 7.63
C ILE A 269 10.51 9.57 6.70
N LEU A 270 11.65 10.16 6.32
CA LEU A 270 12.68 9.48 5.55
C LEU A 270 13.27 8.28 6.31
N GLY A 271 13.46 8.40 7.62
CA GLY A 271 13.86 7.28 8.48
C GLY A 271 12.89 6.10 8.40
N LEU A 272 11.58 6.38 8.44
CA LEU A 272 10.54 5.35 8.29
C LEU A 272 10.50 4.76 6.88
N MET A 273 10.70 5.58 5.85
CA MET A 273 10.86 5.08 4.47
C MET A 273 12.10 4.19 4.34
N ILE A 274 13.19 4.49 5.02
CA ILE A 274 14.40 3.66 5.08
C ILE A 274 14.09 2.31 5.76
N ASN A 275 13.26 2.29 6.80
CA ASN A 275 12.82 1.03 7.41
C ASN A 275 12.00 0.17 6.44
N LEU A 276 11.16 0.77 5.58
CA LEU A 276 10.52 0.04 4.48
C LEU A 276 11.54 -0.58 3.51
N VAL A 277 12.69 0.06 3.30
CA VAL A 277 13.78 -0.52 2.49
C VAL A 277 14.33 -1.78 3.17
N GLN A 278 14.56 -1.75 4.48
CA GLN A 278 14.99 -2.93 5.25
C GLN A 278 13.96 -4.08 5.16
N MET A 279 12.67 -3.75 5.06
CA MET A 279 11.60 -4.72 4.88
C MET A 279 11.50 -5.27 3.45
N GLY A 280 12.36 -4.83 2.51
CA GLY A 280 12.38 -5.31 1.12
C GLY A 280 11.57 -4.45 0.15
N TYR A 281 11.18 -3.23 0.52
CA TYR A 281 10.48 -2.28 -0.35
C TYR A 281 11.40 -1.17 -0.90
N GLY A 282 12.67 -1.51 -1.14
CA GLY A 282 13.73 -0.55 -1.48
C GLY A 282 13.56 0.19 -2.81
N LEU A 283 13.16 -0.51 -3.86
CA LEU A 283 13.11 0.07 -5.21
C LEU A 283 12.13 1.24 -5.33
N ALA A 284 10.93 1.11 -4.77
CA ALA A 284 9.92 2.17 -4.81
C ALA A 284 10.39 3.41 -4.03
N VAL A 285 10.99 3.21 -2.85
CA VAL A 285 11.55 4.29 -2.04
C VAL A 285 12.69 5.00 -2.78
N SER A 286 13.67 4.25 -3.31
CA SER A 286 14.80 4.86 -4.04
C SER A 286 14.36 5.62 -5.29
N ARG A 287 13.38 5.10 -6.04
CA ARG A 287 12.79 5.81 -7.20
C ARG A 287 12.13 7.11 -6.78
N PHE A 288 11.34 7.10 -5.71
CA PHE A 288 10.72 8.31 -5.19
C PHE A 288 11.75 9.38 -4.80
N ILE A 289 12.81 9.00 -4.05
CA ILE A 289 13.87 9.95 -3.66
C ILE A 289 14.57 10.53 -4.90
N LEU A 290 14.84 9.70 -5.90
CA LEU A 290 15.41 10.15 -7.17
C LEU A 290 14.48 11.11 -7.91
N ASP A 291 13.18 10.83 -7.97
CA ASP A 291 12.19 11.69 -8.62
C ASP A 291 12.10 13.05 -7.91
N GLN A 292 12.07 13.06 -6.56
CA GLN A 292 12.07 14.31 -5.78
C GLN A 292 13.35 15.12 -6.02
N LEU A 293 14.51 14.45 -6.11
CA LEU A 293 15.77 15.11 -6.42
C LEU A 293 15.79 15.71 -7.83
N GLN A 294 15.24 15.01 -8.82
CA GLN A 294 15.13 15.50 -10.19
C GLN A 294 14.21 16.73 -10.29
N GLN A 295 13.12 16.73 -9.52
CA GLN A 295 12.18 17.84 -9.44
C GLN A 295 12.66 18.99 -8.54
N ARG A 296 13.79 18.82 -7.85
CA ARG A 296 14.34 19.79 -6.87
C ARG A 296 13.36 20.12 -5.74
N THR A 297 12.57 19.14 -5.32
CA THR A 297 11.56 19.28 -4.24
C THR A 297 12.08 18.77 -2.90
N ILE A 298 13.21 18.06 -2.89
CA ILE A 298 13.90 17.56 -1.69
C ILE A 298 15.22 18.31 -1.49
N ASP A 299 15.58 18.52 -0.23
CA ASP A 299 16.88 19.09 0.15
C ASP A 299 18.02 18.06 -0.04
N GLU A 300 19.19 18.52 -0.49
CA GLU A 300 20.34 17.64 -0.75
C GLU A 300 20.81 16.92 0.52
N SER A 301 20.69 17.55 1.71
CA SER A 301 21.08 16.93 2.98
C SER A 301 20.23 15.69 3.31
N LEU A 302 18.97 15.66 2.90
CA LEU A 302 18.08 14.50 3.06
C LEU A 302 18.50 13.36 2.13
N VAL A 303 18.91 13.68 0.90
CA VAL A 303 19.42 12.68 -0.03
C VAL A 303 20.74 12.09 0.48
N VAL A 304 21.64 12.92 1.00
CA VAL A 304 22.88 12.45 1.65
C VAL A 304 22.56 11.53 2.84
N LEU A 305 21.60 11.91 3.69
CA LEU A 305 21.15 11.07 4.81
C LEU A 305 20.61 9.72 4.33
N TYR A 306 19.79 9.72 3.28
CA TYR A 306 19.26 8.50 2.67
C TYR A 306 20.38 7.58 2.17
N ILE A 307 21.33 8.11 1.39
CA ILE A 307 22.47 7.35 0.87
C ILE A 307 23.32 6.81 2.02
N SER A 308 23.63 7.63 3.04
CA SER A 308 24.44 7.20 4.19
C SER A 308 23.81 6.01 4.90
N LYS A 309 22.53 6.15 5.27
CA LYS A 309 21.81 5.09 5.98
C LYS A 309 21.68 3.85 5.12
N LEU A 310 21.41 3.99 3.84
CA LEU A 310 21.27 2.83 2.97
C LEU A 310 22.59 2.08 2.80
N LEU A 311 23.71 2.78 2.60
CA LEU A 311 25.02 2.15 2.49
C LEU A 311 25.52 1.54 3.81
N GLU A 312 25.13 2.11 4.96
CA GLU A 312 25.38 1.50 6.29
C GLU A 312 24.64 0.16 6.48
N MET A 313 23.47 0.02 5.87
CA MET A 313 22.58 -1.14 6.06
C MET A 313 22.77 -2.24 5.01
N LEU A 314 23.26 -1.89 3.83
CA LEU A 314 23.35 -2.82 2.70
C LEU A 314 24.65 -3.63 2.72
N ALA A 315 24.54 -4.91 2.45
CA ALA A 315 25.66 -5.82 2.22
C ALA A 315 25.51 -6.54 0.87
N PRO A 316 26.62 -6.95 0.22
CA PRO A 316 26.55 -7.77 -0.98
C PRO A 316 25.98 -9.17 -0.67
N PRO A 317 25.33 -9.85 -1.64
CA PRO A 317 25.16 -9.47 -3.05
C PRO A 317 24.05 -8.43 -3.28
N TYR A 318 24.33 -7.43 -4.13
CA TYR A 318 23.38 -6.35 -4.41
C TYR A 318 22.39 -6.69 -5.54
N ILE A 319 21.26 -5.99 -5.54
CA ILE A 319 20.28 -5.98 -6.63
C ILE A 319 20.73 -4.93 -7.66
N SER A 320 20.90 -5.31 -8.93
CA SER A 320 21.45 -4.40 -9.94
C SER A 320 20.64 -3.12 -10.09
N GLU A 321 19.31 -3.23 -10.10
CA GLU A 321 18.42 -2.08 -10.25
C GLU A 321 18.53 -1.10 -9.08
N LEU A 322 18.65 -1.60 -7.85
CA LEU A 322 18.86 -0.75 -6.67
C LEU A 322 20.24 -0.08 -6.72
N SER A 323 21.27 -0.83 -7.12
CA SER A 323 22.62 -0.29 -7.31
C SER A 323 22.63 0.84 -8.36
N MET A 324 21.89 0.68 -9.45
CA MET A 324 21.75 1.71 -10.49
C MET A 324 21.08 2.98 -9.95
N LEU A 325 20.01 2.84 -9.17
CA LEU A 325 19.34 3.98 -8.54
C LEU A 325 20.28 4.70 -7.56
N LEU A 326 21.02 3.94 -6.75
CA LEU A 326 22.01 4.50 -5.83
C LEU A 326 23.13 5.26 -6.54
N LEU A 327 23.67 4.71 -7.62
CA LEU A 327 24.67 5.41 -8.43
C LEU A 327 24.13 6.72 -8.99
N GLN A 328 22.89 6.73 -9.49
CA GLN A 328 22.26 7.96 -9.98
C GLN A 328 22.08 9.01 -8.90
N LEU A 329 21.73 8.60 -7.68
CA LEU A 329 21.65 9.49 -6.53
C LEU A 329 23.04 10.04 -6.16
N ILE A 330 24.04 9.16 -5.99
CA ILE A 330 25.42 9.54 -5.63
C ILE A 330 25.98 10.56 -6.62
N VAL A 331 25.85 10.31 -7.93
CA VAL A 331 26.36 11.21 -8.98
C VAL A 331 25.73 12.59 -8.90
N ARG A 332 24.47 12.70 -8.47
CA ARG A 332 23.75 13.98 -8.42
C ARG A 332 24.08 14.81 -7.19
N VAL A 333 24.53 14.20 -6.09
CA VAL A 333 24.88 14.90 -4.84
C VAL A 333 26.36 14.75 -4.46
N ILE A 334 27.24 14.55 -5.45
CA ILE A 334 28.70 14.42 -5.21
C ILE A 334 29.25 15.53 -4.31
N PRO A 335 28.99 16.83 -4.56
CA PRO A 335 29.59 17.89 -3.74
C PRO A 335 29.23 17.74 -2.25
N ALA A 336 27.95 17.52 -1.94
CA ALA A 336 27.49 17.33 -0.57
C ALA A 336 28.04 16.06 0.08
N LEU A 337 28.26 14.99 -0.71
CA LEU A 337 28.86 13.74 -0.22
C LEU A 337 30.36 13.89 0.09
N ILE A 338 31.09 14.69 -0.66
CA ILE A 338 32.52 14.96 -0.41
C ILE A 338 32.69 15.63 0.96
N ASP A 339 31.83 16.58 1.29
CA ASP A 339 31.88 17.31 2.57
C ASP A 339 31.50 16.42 3.78
N THR A 340 30.90 15.25 3.54
CA THR A 340 30.43 14.33 4.58
C THR A 340 31.48 13.27 4.91
N VAL A 341 32.40 13.56 5.83
CA VAL A 341 33.57 12.71 6.15
C VAL A 341 33.24 11.24 6.51
N GLY A 342 32.08 11.00 7.15
CA GLY A 342 31.72 9.66 7.65
C GLY A 342 31.27 8.63 6.61
N ILE A 343 30.95 9.05 5.38
CA ILE A 343 30.31 8.18 4.37
C ILE A 343 31.29 7.61 3.34
N HIS A 344 32.49 8.20 3.21
CA HIS A 344 33.42 7.90 2.11
C HIS A 344 33.84 6.43 2.08
N SER A 345 34.09 5.82 3.24
CA SER A 345 34.44 4.40 3.36
C SER A 345 33.34 3.47 2.83
N ASN A 346 32.08 3.78 3.16
CA ASN A 346 30.92 3.02 2.71
C ASN A 346 30.69 3.18 1.19
N ILE A 347 30.86 4.39 0.67
CA ILE A 347 30.82 4.65 -0.78
C ILE A 347 31.93 3.88 -1.49
N LEU A 348 33.16 3.95 -1.00
CA LEU A 348 34.30 3.23 -1.57
C LEU A 348 34.09 1.73 -1.57
N TYR A 349 33.56 1.17 -0.48
CA TYR A 349 33.25 -0.24 -0.38
C TYR A 349 32.19 -0.64 -1.42
N PHE A 350 31.09 0.12 -1.51
CA PHE A 350 30.03 -0.09 -2.48
C PHE A 350 30.54 -0.03 -3.93
N LEU A 351 31.32 0.99 -4.29
CA LEU A 351 31.88 1.16 -5.63
C LEU A 351 32.88 0.05 -5.99
N LYS A 352 33.72 -0.38 -5.04
CA LYS A 352 34.61 -1.55 -5.22
C LYS A 352 33.81 -2.81 -5.51
N CYS A 353 32.72 -3.03 -4.77
CA CYS A 353 31.85 -4.16 -5.00
C CYS A 353 31.20 -4.11 -6.39
N ILE A 354 30.70 -2.95 -6.83
CA ILE A 354 30.07 -2.81 -8.15
C ILE A 354 31.04 -3.07 -9.30
N THR A 355 32.26 -2.55 -9.17
CA THR A 355 33.31 -2.66 -10.19
C THR A 355 34.00 -4.02 -10.19
N SER A 356 33.90 -4.78 -9.10
CA SER A 356 34.48 -6.12 -9.02
C SER A 356 33.69 -7.14 -9.86
N SER A 357 34.39 -7.83 -10.76
CA SER A 357 33.81 -8.86 -11.63
C SER A 357 33.43 -10.16 -10.90
N SER A 358 33.67 -10.26 -9.58
CA SER A 358 33.45 -11.47 -8.78
C SER A 358 32.11 -11.50 -8.04
N ILE A 359 31.43 -10.35 -7.88
CA ILE A 359 30.14 -10.29 -7.17
C ILE A 359 29.02 -10.56 -8.17
N LYS A 360 28.38 -11.73 -8.01
CA LYS A 360 27.16 -12.07 -8.74
C LYS A 360 26.02 -11.23 -8.16
N TYR A 361 25.48 -10.31 -8.95
CA TYR A 361 24.21 -9.64 -8.62
C TYR A 361 23.13 -10.70 -8.40
N THR A 362 22.24 -10.46 -7.45
CA THR A 362 21.12 -11.39 -7.18
C THR A 362 20.16 -11.45 -8.37
N THR A 363 19.98 -10.34 -9.07
CA THR A 363 19.19 -10.22 -10.30
C THR A 363 19.78 -9.17 -11.24
N GLY A 364 19.75 -9.45 -12.55
CA GLY A 364 20.15 -8.53 -13.62
C GLY A 364 21.66 -8.29 -13.78
N GLU A 365 22.01 -7.42 -14.73
CA GLU A 365 23.38 -6.94 -14.97
C GLU A 365 23.42 -5.42 -14.80
N ILE A 366 24.54 -4.88 -14.34
CA ILE A 366 24.78 -3.42 -14.32
C ILE A 366 25.20 -2.98 -15.72
N SER A 367 24.70 -1.81 -16.15
CA SER A 367 25.03 -1.27 -17.46
C SER A 367 26.49 -0.81 -17.54
N GLN A 368 27.10 -0.97 -18.71
CA GLN A 368 28.49 -0.56 -18.95
C GLN A 368 28.78 0.91 -18.56
N PRO A 369 27.91 1.89 -18.89
CA PRO A 369 28.13 3.28 -18.47
C PRO A 369 28.14 3.46 -16.94
N ALA A 370 27.37 2.65 -16.22
CA ALA A 370 27.34 2.72 -14.76
C ALA A 370 28.62 2.13 -14.14
N ILE A 371 29.23 1.12 -14.76
CA ILE A 371 30.54 0.61 -14.34
C ILE A 371 31.61 1.68 -14.55
N GLU A 372 31.61 2.36 -15.69
CA GLU A 372 32.54 3.46 -16.00
C GLU A 372 32.37 4.64 -15.03
N ALA A 373 31.13 5.07 -14.79
CA ALA A 373 30.84 6.09 -13.78
C ALA A 373 31.32 5.66 -12.38
N SER A 374 31.12 4.39 -12.01
CA SER A 374 31.58 3.86 -10.73
C SER A 374 33.09 3.90 -10.59
N LEU A 375 33.85 3.64 -11.66
CA LEU A 375 35.31 3.73 -11.67
C LEU A 375 35.80 5.17 -11.46
N LEU A 376 35.16 6.15 -12.12
CA LEU A 376 35.47 7.57 -11.94
C LEU A 376 35.19 8.03 -10.50
N LEU A 377 34.04 7.63 -9.95
CA LEU A 377 33.71 7.91 -8.55
C LEU A 377 34.70 7.26 -7.59
N LEU A 378 35.13 6.03 -7.87
CA LEU A 378 36.09 5.31 -7.03
C LEU A 378 37.43 6.04 -6.97
N GLN A 379 37.91 6.59 -8.10
CA GLN A 379 39.11 7.43 -8.13
C GLN A 379 38.92 8.70 -7.28
N LEU A 380 37.80 9.40 -7.47
CA LEU A 380 37.48 10.63 -6.73
C LEU A 380 37.47 10.41 -5.22
N PHE A 381 36.72 9.42 -4.73
CA PHE A 381 36.60 9.14 -3.30
C PHE A 381 37.88 8.52 -2.72
N SER A 382 38.71 7.82 -3.52
CA SER A 382 39.97 7.29 -3.01
C SER A 382 40.98 8.38 -2.67
N GLY A 383 41.01 9.47 -3.45
CA GLY A 383 41.86 10.62 -3.19
C GLY A 383 41.42 11.50 -2.01
N LEU A 384 40.23 11.26 -1.45
CA LEU A 384 39.73 11.93 -0.25
C LEU A 384 39.99 11.12 1.03
N SER A 385 40.31 9.84 0.91
CA SER A 385 40.59 8.92 2.02
C SER A 385 42.09 8.77 2.34
N GLU A 386 42.96 9.38 1.53
CA GLU A 386 44.39 9.61 1.78
C GLU A 386 44.59 10.97 2.47
#